data_AF-A0A022XVF0-F1
#
_entry.id   AF-A0A022XVF0-F1
#
_cell.length_a   1.000
_cell.length_b   1.000
_cell.length_c   1.000
_cell.angle_alpha   90.00
_cell.angle_beta   90.00
_cell.angle_gamma   90.00
#
_symmetry.space_group_name_H-M   'P 1'
#
loop_
_entity.id
_entity.type
_entity.pdbx_description
1 polymer ?
#
loop_
_entity_poly.entity_id
_entity_poly.type
_entity_poly.pdbx_seq_one_letter_code
_entity_poly.pdbx_strand_id
1 'polypeptide(L)'
;MDKCRETARKFVKQATSNSSLDIYTQAVTTCNVDLEGLWSDISEHKGDNNVLENLLVAEACLRDRNAEKTKDGRNLNAASSLLYWILATLPPREELASAWSEFQLADEEQKNTIISKYREDRLKATIGLRVIALIAPVFLMNEAMHVEDILSSLAMFSSSSDPWTTVEGAQMATDLLQRYEIKLREEGKFGTIIEGMLRRKVKPAFSKTKTPAITSAGRKDMHPIPKPSFDPTLFDTGTKPWKFKEGYIVSVLNWIVQKYQNTDHSMIEQHFPLLIPAILSFIDDENIAYKAAGCHLLEVALRPLEQTGSDILRRTNLDSVFQDALSHCLLSIPTITPEKESVYLLSFAYPAIFTVIRTRFSAVTKYQGYSDKPLSTKSKADLEKDSQLRIESLSRLVRHHIISSYLHTSSPRPTEDTSISSYPHPSLSTLLLKQLAEAVTSLEIEAAKYLQDIVPLLSSTLTNPFGLAYLPLLIASSQCYQSVILNCWPRLSRWRGDILAGICTCWLRLCDEKEDGVSSNDEQPDDRGHLRSILKRLVILLKAIEFDKVFDFEAELKELVDADDRLETLLR
;
A
#
# COMPACT_ATOMS: atom_id res chain seq x y z
N MET A 1 43.99 2.73 -17.71
CA MET A 1 43.31 2.02 -16.61
C MET A 1 43.85 2.41 -15.23
N ASP A 2 45.16 2.37 -14.99
CA ASP A 2 45.74 2.66 -13.66
C ASP A 2 45.36 4.01 -13.05
N LYS A 3 45.40 5.09 -13.85
CA LYS A 3 44.99 6.43 -13.40
C LYS A 3 43.50 6.50 -13.03
N CYS A 4 42.64 5.79 -13.77
CA CYS A 4 41.21 5.67 -13.48
C CYS A 4 40.98 4.94 -12.15
N ARG A 5 41.66 3.79 -11.95
CA ARG A 5 41.64 3.03 -10.68
C ARG A 5 42.15 3.85 -9.51
N GLU A 6 43.23 4.61 -9.68
CA GLU A 6 43.78 5.48 -8.63
C GLU A 6 42.76 6.56 -8.21
N THR A 7 42.08 7.20 -9.17
CA THR A 7 41.02 8.16 -8.85
C THR A 7 39.78 7.52 -8.24
N ALA A 8 39.39 6.32 -8.69
CA ALA A 8 38.30 5.57 -8.09
C ALA A 8 38.61 5.21 -6.62
N ARG A 9 39.84 4.76 -6.32
CA ARG A 9 40.29 4.49 -4.93
C ARG A 9 40.26 5.73 -4.04
N LYS A 10 40.68 6.88 -4.58
CA LYS A 10 40.61 8.16 -3.84
C LYS A 10 39.15 8.54 -3.55
N PHE A 11 38.26 8.35 -4.53
CA PHE A 11 36.83 8.59 -4.36
C PHE A 11 36.21 7.67 -3.30
N VAL A 12 36.49 6.35 -3.34
CA VAL A 12 35.98 5.41 -2.32
C VAL A 12 36.41 5.85 -0.91
N LYS A 13 37.69 6.19 -0.72
CA LYS A 13 38.21 6.67 0.58
C LYS A 13 37.56 7.98 1.05
N GLN A 14 37.23 8.88 0.15
CA GLN A 14 36.52 10.13 0.46
C GLN A 14 35.04 9.88 0.78
N ALA A 15 34.39 8.99 0.05
CA ALA A 15 32.99 8.61 0.28
C ALA A 15 32.79 7.90 1.63
N THR A 16 33.79 7.14 2.09
CA THR A 16 33.79 6.50 3.42
C THR A 16 34.12 7.46 4.56
N SER A 17 34.70 8.63 4.31
CA SER A 17 35.15 9.57 5.35
C SER A 17 34.29 10.83 5.51
N ASN A 18 33.63 11.31 4.47
CA ASN A 18 32.76 12.50 4.53
C ASN A 18 31.28 12.13 4.64
N SER A 19 30.59 12.66 5.66
CA SER A 19 29.16 12.41 5.92
C SER A 19 28.19 13.03 4.90
N SER A 20 28.64 13.94 4.04
CA SER A 20 27.74 14.85 3.28
C SER A 20 27.89 14.89 1.75
N LEU A 21 28.61 13.96 1.10
CA LEU A 21 28.74 14.04 -0.37
C LEU A 21 27.47 13.62 -1.13
N ASP A 22 26.90 14.60 -1.84
CA ASP A 22 26.13 14.41 -3.08
C ASP A 22 27.00 13.76 -4.16
N ILE A 23 26.40 12.81 -4.88
CA ILE A 23 27.09 11.82 -5.73
C ILE A 23 27.44 12.43 -7.09
N TYR A 24 28.54 13.19 -7.16
CA TYR A 24 29.15 13.58 -8.43
C TYR A 24 30.29 12.62 -8.80
N THR A 25 29.96 11.48 -9.44
CA THR A 25 30.94 10.55 -10.04
C THR A 25 31.79 11.20 -11.15
N GLN A 26 31.50 12.45 -11.51
CA GLN A 26 32.27 13.29 -12.44
C GLN A 26 33.74 13.50 -12.03
N ALA A 27 34.08 13.22 -10.77
CA ALA A 27 35.45 13.32 -10.26
C ALA A 27 36.38 12.15 -10.68
N VAL A 28 35.86 11.03 -11.19
CA VAL A 28 36.68 9.90 -11.65
C VAL A 28 37.16 10.14 -13.08
N THR A 29 38.48 10.03 -13.30
CA THR A 29 39.08 10.25 -14.62
C THR A 29 38.58 9.20 -15.62
N THR A 30 38.10 9.64 -16.78
CA THR A 30 37.65 8.74 -17.83
C THR A 30 38.82 8.03 -18.50
N CYS A 31 38.57 6.83 -19.01
CA CYS A 31 39.58 6.03 -19.71
C CYS A 31 38.94 5.43 -20.96
N ASN A 32 39.52 5.71 -22.12
CA ASN A 32 39.03 5.19 -23.39
C ASN A 32 39.62 3.79 -23.64
N VAL A 33 38.90 2.74 -23.24
CA VAL A 33 39.28 1.33 -23.42
C VAL A 33 38.13 0.58 -24.10
N ASP A 34 38.47 -0.44 -24.89
CA ASP A 34 37.46 -1.34 -25.46
C ASP A 34 36.71 -2.14 -24.38
N LEU A 35 35.56 -2.72 -24.75
CA LEU A 35 34.73 -3.47 -23.78
C LEU A 35 35.47 -4.73 -23.30
N GLU A 36 36.29 -5.31 -24.17
CA GLU A 36 37.12 -6.48 -23.88
C GLU A 36 38.22 -6.16 -22.84
N GLY A 37 38.97 -5.07 -23.02
CA GLY A 37 39.98 -4.61 -22.08
C GLY A 37 39.37 -4.16 -20.75
N LEU A 38 38.18 -3.53 -20.77
CA LEU A 38 37.44 -3.20 -19.55
C LEU A 38 37.04 -4.47 -18.78
N TRP A 39 36.50 -5.47 -19.48
CA TRP A 39 36.11 -6.72 -18.84
C TRP A 39 37.32 -7.50 -18.32
N SER A 40 38.43 -7.56 -19.06
CA SER A 40 39.66 -8.23 -18.61
C SER A 40 40.14 -7.64 -17.28
N ASP A 41 40.25 -6.32 -17.20
CA ASP A 41 40.69 -5.62 -16.00
C ASP A 41 39.74 -5.82 -14.80
N ILE A 42 38.41 -5.76 -15.01
CA ILE A 42 37.43 -6.06 -13.95
C ILE A 42 37.52 -7.53 -13.51
N SER A 43 37.71 -8.45 -14.46
CA SER A 43 37.75 -9.89 -14.19
C SER A 43 38.96 -10.30 -13.34
N GLU A 44 40.10 -9.64 -13.52
CA GLU A 44 41.31 -9.84 -12.74
C GLU A 44 41.17 -9.31 -11.29
N HIS A 45 40.26 -8.37 -11.05
CA HIS A 45 40.10 -7.69 -9.76
C HIS A 45 38.78 -8.01 -9.04
N LYS A 46 38.19 -9.19 -9.26
CA LYS A 46 36.88 -9.61 -8.73
C LYS A 46 36.74 -9.75 -7.20
N GLY A 47 37.77 -9.45 -6.40
CA GLY A 47 37.69 -9.56 -4.94
C GLY A 47 36.59 -8.69 -4.33
N ASP A 48 35.92 -9.19 -3.28
CA ASP A 48 34.77 -8.53 -2.63
C ASP A 48 35.06 -7.10 -2.15
N ASN A 49 36.31 -6.81 -1.77
CA ASN A 49 36.73 -5.47 -1.31
C ASN A 49 36.86 -4.44 -2.44
N ASN A 50 36.81 -4.85 -3.70
CA ASN A 50 37.04 -3.98 -4.86
C ASN A 50 35.79 -3.73 -5.70
N VAL A 51 34.61 -4.23 -5.29
CA VAL A 51 33.37 -4.13 -6.11
C VAL A 51 33.00 -2.69 -6.42
N LEU A 52 33.02 -1.80 -5.42
CA LEU A 52 32.72 -0.38 -5.63
C LEU A 52 33.76 0.32 -6.53
N GLU A 53 35.04 0.01 -6.36
CA GLU A 53 36.11 0.52 -7.24
C GLU A 53 35.88 0.07 -8.69
N ASN A 54 35.59 -1.22 -8.89
CA ASN A 54 35.35 -1.79 -10.22
C ASN A 54 34.10 -1.20 -10.87
N LEU A 55 33.02 -0.93 -10.11
CA LEU A 55 31.81 -0.27 -10.62
C LEU A 55 32.09 1.18 -11.03
N LEU A 56 32.88 1.93 -10.25
CA LEU A 56 33.29 3.30 -10.61
C LEU A 56 34.15 3.32 -11.87
N VAL A 57 35.07 2.37 -12.01
CA VAL A 57 35.90 2.23 -13.22
C VAL A 57 35.02 1.90 -14.43
N ALA A 58 34.07 0.97 -14.28
CA ALA A 58 33.13 0.63 -15.34
C ALA A 58 32.29 1.85 -15.77
N GLU A 59 31.74 2.60 -14.82
CA GLU A 59 30.94 3.78 -15.09
C GLU A 59 31.76 4.88 -15.78
N ALA A 60 32.98 5.17 -15.31
CA ALA A 60 33.86 6.17 -15.91
C ALA A 60 34.30 5.81 -17.33
N CYS A 61 34.57 4.54 -17.61
CA CYS A 61 34.93 4.07 -18.95
C CYS A 61 33.74 4.10 -19.93
N LEU A 62 32.52 3.89 -19.43
CA LEU A 62 31.31 3.85 -20.26
C LEU A 62 30.67 5.22 -20.47
N ARG A 63 30.94 6.21 -19.61
CA ARG A 63 30.33 7.55 -19.69
C ARG A 63 30.70 8.31 -20.97
N ASP A 64 31.96 8.27 -21.37
CA ASP A 64 32.45 8.95 -22.58
C ASP A 64 32.20 8.14 -23.86
N ARG A 65 31.84 6.87 -23.68
CA ARG A 65 31.50 5.99 -24.78
C ARG A 65 30.04 6.23 -25.13
N ASN A 66 29.80 7.03 -26.17
CA ASN A 66 28.49 7.02 -26.83
C ASN A 66 28.13 5.56 -27.09
N ALA A 67 26.97 5.11 -26.62
CA ALA A 67 26.54 3.72 -26.73
C ALA A 67 26.35 3.34 -28.21
N GLU A 68 27.45 3.07 -28.89
CA GLU A 68 27.47 2.68 -30.28
C GLU A 68 26.98 1.25 -30.39
N LYS A 69 26.10 1.03 -31.38
CA LYS A 69 25.56 -0.27 -31.76
C LYS A 69 26.71 -1.17 -32.24
N THR A 70 27.38 -1.84 -31.32
CA THR A 70 28.49 -2.74 -31.65
C THR A 70 27.91 -4.07 -32.14
N LYS A 71 28.17 -4.37 -33.43
CA LYS A 71 27.82 -5.67 -34.04
C LYS A 71 28.93 -6.72 -33.88
N ASP A 72 30.06 -6.35 -33.28
CA ASP A 72 31.19 -7.26 -33.04
C ASP A 72 30.87 -8.28 -31.93
N GLY A 73 30.90 -9.56 -32.27
CA GLY A 73 30.61 -10.66 -31.33
C GLY A 73 31.49 -10.68 -30.08
N ARG A 74 32.75 -10.21 -30.16
CA ARG A 74 33.66 -10.11 -29.00
C ARG A 74 33.23 -9.03 -28.01
N ASN A 75 32.89 -7.83 -28.51
CA ASN A 75 32.39 -6.73 -27.68
C ASN A 75 31.04 -7.09 -27.03
N LEU A 76 30.17 -7.83 -27.74
CA LEU A 76 28.92 -8.35 -27.20
C LEU A 76 29.14 -9.35 -26.05
N ASN A 77 30.10 -10.27 -26.18
CA ASN A 77 30.43 -11.23 -25.11
C ASN A 77 31.02 -10.55 -23.86
N ALA A 78 31.89 -9.56 -24.06
CA ALA A 78 32.46 -8.77 -22.97
C ALA A 78 31.37 -7.95 -22.24
N ALA A 79 30.48 -7.30 -23.00
CA ALA A 79 29.33 -6.60 -22.45
C ALA A 79 28.40 -7.57 -21.68
N SER A 80 28.13 -8.75 -22.22
CA SER A 80 27.33 -9.78 -21.55
C SER A 80 27.93 -10.20 -20.21
N SER A 81 29.24 -10.43 -20.20
CA SER A 81 29.96 -10.87 -19.00
C SER A 81 30.00 -9.76 -17.94
N LEU A 82 30.18 -8.51 -18.37
CA LEU A 82 30.08 -7.33 -17.53
C LEU A 82 28.68 -7.21 -16.91
N LEU A 83 27.62 -7.38 -17.71
CA LEU A 83 26.24 -7.37 -17.24
C LEU A 83 25.99 -8.48 -16.21
N TYR A 84 26.38 -9.73 -16.48
CA TYR A 84 26.21 -10.83 -15.52
C TYR A 84 26.93 -10.56 -14.19
N TRP A 85 28.13 -9.99 -14.24
CA TRP A 85 28.84 -9.59 -13.03
C TRP A 85 28.10 -8.50 -12.25
N ILE A 86 27.56 -7.48 -12.93
CA ILE A 86 26.78 -6.43 -12.26
C ILE A 86 25.50 -7.02 -11.65
N LEU A 87 24.75 -7.82 -12.41
CA LEU A 87 23.52 -8.45 -11.91
C LEU A 87 23.76 -9.34 -10.69
N ALA A 88 24.93 -9.98 -10.59
CA ALA A 88 25.32 -10.79 -9.44
C ALA A 88 25.77 -9.95 -8.22
N THR A 89 26.26 -8.73 -8.43
CA THR A 89 26.77 -7.85 -7.35
C THR A 89 25.74 -6.85 -6.83
N LEU A 90 24.66 -6.60 -7.58
CA LEU A 90 23.61 -5.66 -7.22
C LEU A 90 22.72 -6.05 -6.02
N PRO A 91 22.32 -7.32 -5.82
CA PRO A 91 21.37 -7.65 -4.76
C PRO A 91 21.84 -7.19 -3.37
N PRO A 92 20.94 -6.63 -2.54
CA PRO A 92 21.30 -6.18 -1.21
C PRO A 92 21.76 -7.38 -0.37
N ARG A 93 22.75 -7.12 0.51
CA ARG A 93 23.21 -8.11 1.49
C ARG A 93 22.06 -8.55 2.39
N GLU A 94 22.13 -9.78 2.91
CA GLU A 94 21.07 -10.37 3.76
C GLU A 94 20.73 -9.45 4.96
N GLU A 95 21.72 -8.78 5.55
CA GLU A 95 21.52 -7.82 6.66
C GLU A 95 20.69 -6.59 6.24
N LEU A 96 20.96 -6.03 5.06
CA LEU A 96 20.20 -4.88 4.55
C LEU A 96 18.80 -5.29 4.09
N ALA A 97 18.68 -6.48 3.48
CA ALA A 97 17.40 -7.03 3.06
C ALA A 97 16.49 -7.32 4.26
N SER A 98 17.04 -7.84 5.36
CA SER A 98 16.29 -8.13 6.59
C SER A 98 15.89 -6.85 7.37
N ALA A 99 16.63 -5.76 7.23
CA ALA A 99 16.26 -4.45 7.79
C ALA A 99 15.05 -3.79 7.11
N TRP A 100 14.51 -4.37 6.03
CA TRP A 100 13.38 -3.81 5.28
C TRP A 100 12.15 -3.56 6.16
N SER A 101 11.76 -4.52 7.00
CA SER A 101 10.56 -4.37 7.84
C SER A 101 10.70 -3.27 8.89
N GLU A 102 11.89 -3.14 9.48
CA GLU A 102 12.18 -2.06 10.42
C GLU A 102 12.15 -0.72 9.71
N PHE A 103 12.74 -0.64 8.51
CA PHE A 103 12.75 0.57 7.70
C PHE A 103 11.34 1.07 7.32
N GLN A 104 10.39 0.16 7.07
CA GLN A 104 9.01 0.56 6.75
C GLN A 104 8.25 1.15 7.95
N LEU A 105 8.55 0.69 9.17
CA LEU A 105 7.89 1.16 10.41
C LEU A 105 8.67 2.27 11.11
N ALA A 106 9.90 2.53 10.68
CA ALA A 106 10.79 3.52 11.26
C ALA A 106 10.28 4.96 11.06
N ASP A 107 10.56 5.81 12.03
CA ASP A 107 10.47 7.26 11.85
C ASP A 107 11.63 7.80 11.00
N GLU A 108 11.58 9.08 10.63
CA GLU A 108 12.58 9.68 9.75
C GLU A 108 14.01 9.66 10.34
N GLU A 109 14.15 9.74 11.67
CA GLU A 109 15.46 9.68 12.34
C GLU A 109 16.05 8.27 12.28
N GLN A 110 15.22 7.25 12.56
CA GLN A 110 15.59 5.84 12.43
C GLN A 110 15.92 5.47 10.99
N LYS A 111 15.13 5.93 10.02
CA LYS A 111 15.42 5.75 8.59
C LYS A 111 16.77 6.35 8.22
N ASN A 112 17.07 7.57 8.65
CA ASN A 112 18.36 8.22 8.40
C ASN A 112 19.53 7.43 9.01
N THR A 113 19.31 6.82 10.18
CA THR A 113 20.30 5.93 10.82
C THR A 113 20.57 4.68 9.97
N ILE A 114 19.53 4.00 9.49
CA ILE A 114 19.66 2.83 8.59
C ILE A 114 20.35 3.23 7.28
N ILE A 115 19.94 4.36 6.70
CA ILE A 115 20.51 4.94 5.47
C ILE A 115 22.01 5.20 5.62
N SER A 116 22.43 5.78 6.74
CA SER A 116 23.84 6.06 7.00
C SER A 116 24.66 4.79 7.21
N LYS A 117 24.10 3.79 7.91
CA LYS A 117 24.73 2.48 8.15
C LYS A 117 25.04 1.73 6.84
N TYR A 118 24.10 1.73 5.89
CA TYR A 118 24.23 0.97 4.64
C TYR A 118 24.57 1.82 3.41
N ARG A 119 25.17 2.99 3.63
CA ARG A 119 25.48 3.95 2.55
C ARG A 119 26.32 3.38 1.42
N GLU A 120 27.33 2.57 1.75
CA GLU A 120 28.22 1.98 0.75
C GLU A 120 27.46 1.02 -0.19
N ASP A 121 26.56 0.19 0.36
CA ASP A 121 25.76 -0.75 -0.43
C ASP A 121 24.74 -0.02 -1.33
N ARG A 122 24.14 1.07 -0.82
CA ARG A 122 23.27 1.94 -1.63
C ARG A 122 24.02 2.64 -2.77
N LEU A 123 25.27 3.04 -2.52
CA LEU A 123 26.12 3.66 -3.53
C LEU A 123 26.52 2.64 -4.61
N LYS A 124 26.91 1.42 -4.21
CA LYS A 124 27.17 0.30 -5.14
C LYS A 124 25.97 0.06 -6.06
N ALA A 125 24.77 -0.03 -5.48
CA ALA A 125 23.55 -0.21 -6.25
C ALA A 125 23.31 0.93 -7.26
N THR A 126 23.43 2.18 -6.81
CA THR A 126 23.21 3.36 -7.67
C THR A 126 24.18 3.39 -8.85
N ILE A 127 25.47 3.16 -8.61
CA ILE A 127 26.48 3.13 -9.67
C ILE A 127 26.26 1.93 -10.59
N GLY A 128 25.95 0.75 -10.05
CA GLY A 128 25.63 -0.42 -10.85
C GLY A 128 24.45 -0.19 -11.79
N LEU A 129 23.39 0.50 -11.33
CA LEU A 129 22.27 0.90 -12.17
C LEU A 129 22.67 1.90 -13.27
N ARG A 130 23.54 2.88 -12.97
CA ARG A 130 24.11 3.78 -14.00
C ARG A 130 24.86 3.00 -15.06
N VAL A 131 25.69 2.04 -14.66
CA VAL A 131 26.42 1.18 -15.59
C VAL A 131 25.46 0.38 -16.46
N ILE A 132 24.41 -0.22 -15.87
CA ILE A 132 23.37 -0.92 -16.65
C ILE A 132 22.72 0.05 -17.65
N ALA A 133 22.37 1.27 -17.23
CA ALA A 133 21.77 2.27 -18.12
C ALA A 133 22.67 2.64 -19.30
N LEU A 134 23.98 2.74 -19.09
CA LEU A 134 24.96 3.04 -20.13
C LEU A 134 25.13 1.87 -21.13
N ILE A 135 25.06 0.63 -20.66
CA ILE A 135 25.20 -0.55 -21.54
C ILE A 135 23.86 -0.98 -22.14
N ALA A 136 22.72 -0.57 -21.57
CA ALA A 136 21.38 -0.95 -22.00
C ALA A 136 21.13 -0.82 -23.53
N PRO A 137 21.58 0.23 -24.23
CA PRO A 137 21.39 0.33 -25.69
C PRO A 137 22.02 -0.81 -26.50
N VAL A 138 23.06 -1.47 -25.98
CA VAL A 138 23.70 -2.64 -26.61
C VAL A 138 22.79 -3.87 -26.51
N PHE A 139 22.06 -4.01 -25.41
CA PHE A 139 21.26 -5.20 -25.11
C PHE A 139 19.77 -5.07 -25.48
N LEU A 140 19.22 -3.86 -25.45
CA LEU A 140 17.85 -3.58 -25.87
C LEU A 140 17.57 -3.98 -27.32
N MET A 141 18.58 -4.31 -28.12
CA MET A 141 18.44 -4.76 -29.52
C MET A 141 18.69 -6.27 -29.72
N ASN A 142 19.11 -7.01 -28.69
CA ASN A 142 19.59 -8.39 -28.85
C ASN A 142 18.71 -9.38 -28.06
N GLU A 143 18.08 -10.33 -28.76
CA GLU A 143 17.05 -11.23 -28.18
C GLU A 143 17.63 -12.37 -27.32
N ALA A 144 18.95 -12.62 -27.37
CA ALA A 144 19.58 -13.82 -26.81
C ALA A 144 19.85 -13.78 -25.29
N MET A 145 19.47 -12.72 -24.57
CA MET A 145 19.83 -12.53 -23.16
C MET A 145 18.71 -12.88 -22.18
N HIS A 146 19.07 -13.26 -20.95
CA HIS A 146 18.17 -13.52 -19.83
C HIS A 146 17.47 -12.22 -19.34
N VAL A 147 16.52 -11.72 -20.14
CA VAL A 147 15.72 -10.51 -19.85
C VAL A 147 15.07 -10.57 -18.46
N GLU A 148 14.66 -11.75 -18.01
CA GLU A 148 14.05 -11.95 -16.69
C GLU A 148 14.99 -11.61 -15.53
N ASP A 149 16.29 -11.89 -15.65
CA ASP A 149 17.28 -11.55 -14.63
C ASP A 149 17.53 -10.04 -14.60
N ILE A 150 17.61 -9.41 -15.77
CA ILE A 150 17.74 -7.94 -15.89
C ILE A 150 16.52 -7.26 -15.27
N LEU A 151 15.30 -7.68 -15.64
CA LEU A 151 14.07 -7.10 -15.12
C LEU A 151 13.94 -7.32 -13.62
N SER A 152 14.32 -8.50 -13.11
CA SER A 152 14.30 -8.79 -11.67
C SER A 152 15.26 -7.89 -10.91
N SER A 153 16.49 -7.71 -11.42
CA SER A 153 17.50 -6.82 -10.82
C SER A 153 17.16 -5.34 -10.97
N LEU A 154 16.40 -4.92 -11.97
CA LEU A 154 15.91 -3.54 -12.04
C LEU A 154 14.69 -3.35 -11.12
N ALA A 155 13.76 -4.31 -11.10
CA ALA A 155 12.53 -4.26 -10.30
C ALA A 155 12.82 -4.17 -8.80
N MET A 156 13.93 -4.78 -8.34
CA MET A 156 14.35 -4.67 -6.94
C MET A 156 14.68 -3.24 -6.50
N PHE A 157 15.03 -2.35 -7.44
CA PHE A 157 15.32 -0.94 -7.18
C PHE A 157 14.20 -0.01 -7.68
N SER A 158 12.99 -0.53 -7.94
CA SER A 158 11.89 0.27 -8.50
C SER A 158 11.26 1.25 -7.50
N SER A 159 11.50 1.08 -6.20
CA SER A 159 10.89 1.90 -5.14
C SER A 159 11.95 2.68 -4.36
N SER A 160 11.73 3.99 -4.21
CA SER A 160 12.54 4.84 -3.31
C SER A 160 12.26 4.58 -1.83
N SER A 161 11.19 3.85 -1.50
CA SER A 161 10.83 3.47 -0.14
C SER A 161 11.59 2.25 0.37
N ASP A 162 12.46 1.65 -0.45
CA ASP A 162 13.31 0.54 -0.05
C ASP A 162 14.64 1.04 0.55
N PRO A 163 15.15 0.39 1.62
CA PRO A 163 16.35 0.85 2.31
C PRO A 163 17.62 0.77 1.44
N TRP A 164 17.64 -0.13 0.45
CA TRP A 164 18.78 -0.31 -0.46
C TRP A 164 18.75 0.62 -1.69
N THR A 165 17.65 1.35 -1.92
CA THR A 165 17.45 2.15 -3.13
C THR A 165 17.66 3.63 -2.85
N THR A 166 18.24 4.37 -3.80
CA THR A 166 18.32 5.84 -3.77
C THR A 166 17.26 6.43 -4.71
N VAL A 167 16.88 7.71 -4.52
CA VAL A 167 15.89 8.36 -5.41
C VAL A 167 16.35 8.32 -6.86
N GLU A 168 17.63 8.61 -7.11
CA GLU A 168 18.24 8.52 -8.44
C GLU A 168 18.22 7.09 -8.98
N GLY A 169 18.60 6.10 -8.15
CA GLY A 169 18.55 4.68 -8.51
C GLY A 169 17.14 4.24 -8.92
N ALA A 170 16.12 4.65 -8.16
CA ALA A 170 14.72 4.35 -8.47
C ALA A 170 14.27 4.95 -9.80
N GLN A 171 14.66 6.20 -10.08
CA GLN A 171 14.35 6.85 -11.36
C GLN A 171 15.01 6.12 -12.53
N MET A 172 16.29 5.79 -12.44
CA MET A 172 17.02 5.05 -13.49
C MET A 172 16.43 3.65 -13.72
N ALA A 173 16.18 2.91 -12.64
CA ALA A 173 15.58 1.59 -12.72
C ALA A 173 14.20 1.64 -13.38
N THR A 174 13.36 2.60 -12.98
CA THR A 174 12.00 2.75 -13.50
C THR A 174 11.99 3.14 -14.98
N ASP A 175 12.85 4.06 -15.41
CA ASP A 175 12.98 4.45 -16.84
C ASP A 175 13.40 3.24 -17.69
N LEU A 176 14.41 2.48 -17.26
CA LEU A 176 14.83 1.27 -17.97
C LEU A 176 13.73 0.22 -18.01
N LEU A 177 13.05 -0.05 -16.89
CA LEU A 177 11.93 -0.99 -16.82
C LEU A 177 10.81 -0.58 -17.77
N GLN A 178 10.50 0.72 -17.88
CA GLN A 178 9.48 1.23 -18.79
C GLN A 178 9.87 1.00 -20.26
N ARG A 179 11.13 1.23 -20.63
CA ARG A 179 11.62 0.94 -22.00
C ARG A 179 11.51 -0.54 -22.34
N TYR A 180 11.88 -1.42 -21.42
CA TYR A 180 11.72 -2.87 -21.60
C TYR A 180 10.25 -3.27 -21.67
N GLU A 181 9.39 -2.69 -20.83
CA GLU A 181 7.95 -2.96 -20.83
C GLU A 181 7.33 -2.63 -22.19
N ILE A 182 7.58 -1.44 -22.74
CA ILE A 182 7.07 -1.02 -24.05
C ILE A 182 7.49 -2.03 -25.12
N LYS A 183 8.80 -2.32 -25.20
CA LYS A 183 9.34 -3.27 -26.17
C LYS A 183 8.71 -4.67 -26.04
N LEU A 184 8.61 -5.20 -24.83
CA LEU A 184 8.08 -6.55 -24.60
C LEU A 184 6.59 -6.66 -24.91
N ARG A 185 5.83 -5.58 -24.73
CA ARG A 185 4.41 -5.52 -25.11
C ARG A 185 4.23 -5.42 -26.63
N GLU A 186 5.04 -4.62 -27.31
CA GLU A 186 5.07 -4.57 -28.78
C GLU A 186 5.40 -5.94 -29.40
N GLU A 187 6.30 -6.69 -28.78
CA GLU A 187 6.65 -8.05 -29.21
C GLU A 187 5.66 -9.13 -28.74
N GLY A 188 4.65 -8.79 -27.93
CA GLY A 188 3.71 -9.75 -27.34
C GLY A 188 4.33 -10.74 -26.36
N LYS A 189 5.59 -10.52 -25.93
CA LYS A 189 6.35 -11.41 -25.04
C LYS A 189 6.18 -11.08 -23.55
N PHE A 190 5.60 -9.92 -23.22
CA PHE A 190 5.49 -9.42 -21.84
C PHE A 190 4.93 -10.46 -20.85
N GLY A 191 3.80 -11.11 -21.17
CA GLY A 191 3.20 -12.11 -20.31
C GLY A 191 4.13 -13.30 -20.02
N THR A 192 4.76 -13.85 -21.05
CA THR A 192 5.69 -14.99 -20.90
C THR A 192 6.92 -14.67 -20.05
N ILE A 193 7.43 -13.44 -20.14
CA ILE A 193 8.58 -12.98 -19.34
C ILE A 193 8.18 -12.81 -17.87
N ILE A 194 7.02 -12.21 -17.60
CA ILE A 194 6.49 -12.10 -16.23
C ILE A 194 6.23 -13.49 -15.63
N GLU A 195 5.65 -14.40 -16.41
CA GLU A 195 5.46 -15.79 -15.97
C GLU A 195 6.79 -16.47 -15.63
N GLY A 196 7.81 -16.26 -16.46
CA GLY A 196 9.17 -16.75 -16.23
C GLY A 196 9.77 -16.21 -14.92
N MET A 197 9.66 -14.89 -14.67
CA MET A 197 10.10 -14.27 -13.41
C MET A 197 9.38 -14.88 -12.20
N LEU A 198 8.05 -15.06 -12.30
CA LEU A 198 7.26 -15.68 -11.24
C LEU A 198 7.69 -17.12 -10.94
N ARG A 199 8.02 -17.90 -11.98
CA ARG A 199 8.45 -19.30 -11.84
C ARG A 199 9.89 -19.45 -11.35
N ARG A 200 10.81 -18.61 -11.82
CA ARG A 200 12.26 -18.73 -11.59
C ARG A 200 12.77 -17.95 -10.39
N LYS A 201 12.10 -16.88 -9.97
CA LYS A 201 12.53 -16.03 -8.86
C LYS A 201 11.54 -16.04 -7.70
N VAL A 202 10.28 -15.74 -7.96
CA VAL A 202 9.27 -15.63 -6.89
C VAL A 202 8.99 -17.00 -6.28
N LYS A 203 8.54 -17.98 -7.06
CA LYS A 203 8.13 -19.29 -6.53
C LYS A 203 9.21 -19.96 -5.66
N PRO A 204 10.50 -19.96 -6.02
CA PRO A 204 11.56 -20.49 -5.16
C PRO A 204 11.72 -19.75 -3.83
N ALA A 205 11.57 -18.42 -3.80
CA ALA A 205 11.68 -17.61 -2.58
C ALA A 205 10.68 -18.04 -1.49
N PHE A 206 9.49 -18.51 -1.90
CA PHE A 206 8.39 -18.92 -1.03
C PHE A 206 8.26 -20.44 -0.89
N SER A 207 9.10 -21.26 -1.54
CA SER A 207 8.89 -22.71 -1.63
C SER A 207 8.94 -23.44 -0.28
N LYS A 208 9.62 -22.85 0.71
CA LYS A 208 9.76 -23.40 2.07
C LYS A 208 8.67 -22.91 3.03
N THR A 209 7.95 -21.86 2.66
CA THR A 209 6.90 -21.26 3.50
C THR A 209 5.58 -22.00 3.29
N LYS A 210 4.95 -22.44 4.38
CA LYS A 210 3.69 -23.19 4.33
C LYS A 210 2.50 -22.23 4.27
N THR A 211 1.63 -22.42 3.28
CA THR A 211 0.36 -21.70 3.11
C THR A 211 -0.82 -22.69 3.15
N PRO A 212 -1.27 -23.14 4.33
CA PRO A 212 -2.21 -24.27 4.43
C PRO A 212 -3.64 -23.94 3.98
N ALA A 213 -3.98 -22.67 3.79
CA ALA A 213 -5.30 -22.28 3.30
C ALA A 213 -5.50 -22.57 1.80
N ILE A 214 -4.43 -22.92 1.07
CA ILE A 214 -4.45 -23.13 -0.37
C ILE A 214 -3.76 -24.42 -0.79
N THR A 215 -4.23 -24.96 -1.91
CA THR A 215 -3.62 -26.07 -2.65
C THR A 215 -2.39 -25.60 -3.43
N SER A 216 -1.58 -26.55 -3.92
CA SER A 216 -0.43 -26.26 -4.81
C SER A 216 -0.81 -25.57 -6.12
N ALA A 217 -2.08 -25.63 -6.51
CA ALA A 217 -2.65 -24.93 -7.65
C ALA A 217 -3.21 -23.53 -7.31
N GLY A 218 -2.97 -23.04 -6.09
CA GLY A 218 -3.43 -21.72 -5.64
C GLY A 218 -4.93 -21.60 -5.42
N ARG A 219 -5.68 -22.72 -5.28
CA ARG A 219 -7.12 -22.72 -4.93
C ARG A 219 -7.31 -22.96 -3.45
N LYS A 220 -8.44 -22.55 -2.87
CA LYS A 220 -8.77 -22.85 -1.47
C LYS A 220 -8.64 -24.35 -1.19
N ASP A 221 -7.92 -24.69 -0.12
CA ASP A 221 -7.86 -26.05 0.38
C ASP A 221 -9.14 -26.37 1.17
N MET A 222 -9.80 -27.47 0.82
CA MET A 222 -11.01 -27.95 1.51
C MET A 222 -10.68 -28.74 2.77
N HIS A 223 -9.44 -29.23 2.89
CA HIS A 223 -8.97 -30.04 4.01
C HIS A 223 -7.64 -29.52 4.55
N PRO A 224 -7.59 -28.26 5.02
CA PRO A 224 -6.37 -27.70 5.57
C PRO A 224 -5.94 -28.50 6.80
N ILE A 225 -4.68 -28.90 6.83
CA ILE A 225 -4.11 -29.57 8.00
C ILE A 225 -4.05 -28.53 9.13
N PRO A 226 -4.69 -28.78 10.30
CA PRO A 226 -4.67 -27.84 11.41
C PRO A 226 -3.23 -27.53 11.82
N LYS A 227 -2.89 -26.24 11.92
CA LYS A 227 -1.57 -25.83 12.42
C LYS A 227 -1.47 -26.24 13.91
N PRO A 228 -0.34 -26.81 14.36
CA PRO A 228 -0.11 -27.04 15.78
C PRO A 228 -0.15 -25.71 16.53
N SER A 229 -0.53 -25.73 17.82
CA SER A 229 -0.60 -24.53 18.67
C SER A 229 0.74 -23.81 18.82
N PHE A 230 1.83 -24.55 18.67
CA PHE A 230 3.18 -24.02 18.60
C PHE A 230 3.90 -24.67 17.41
N ASP A 231 4.41 -23.85 16.51
CA ASP A 231 5.20 -24.30 15.38
C ASP A 231 6.69 -23.98 15.64
N PRO A 232 7.53 -24.98 15.95
CA PRO A 232 8.95 -24.75 16.22
C PRO A 232 9.71 -24.19 15.00
N THR A 233 9.13 -24.26 13.80
CA THR A 233 9.72 -23.68 12.58
C THR A 233 9.54 -22.16 12.48
N LEU A 234 8.77 -21.53 13.36
CA LEU A 234 8.62 -20.07 13.42
C LEU A 234 9.95 -19.35 13.65
N PHE A 235 10.86 -19.96 14.41
CA PHE A 235 12.19 -19.41 14.71
C PHE A 235 13.27 -19.85 13.70
N ASP A 236 12.94 -20.76 12.78
CA ASP A 236 13.88 -21.19 11.75
C ASP A 236 13.84 -20.22 10.58
N THR A 237 14.85 -19.33 10.52
CA THR A 237 15.05 -18.36 9.44
C THR A 237 15.19 -19.04 8.06
N GLY A 238 15.57 -20.32 8.02
CA GLY A 238 15.64 -21.13 6.82
C GLY A 238 14.28 -21.44 6.17
N THR A 239 13.17 -21.30 6.91
CA THR A 239 11.81 -21.56 6.41
C THR A 239 11.20 -20.38 5.64
N LYS A 240 11.76 -19.18 5.80
CA LYS A 240 11.33 -17.94 5.12
C LYS A 240 12.49 -17.27 4.36
N PRO A 241 13.02 -17.88 3.28
CA PRO A 241 14.10 -17.29 2.48
C PRO A 241 13.73 -15.89 1.96
N TRP A 242 12.49 -15.72 1.51
CA TRP A 242 11.94 -14.43 1.07
C TRP A 242 12.04 -13.29 2.11
N LYS A 243 12.13 -13.61 3.41
CA LYS A 243 12.20 -12.62 4.50
C LYS A 243 13.64 -12.31 4.91
N PHE A 244 14.48 -13.34 5.01
CA PHE A 244 15.81 -13.21 5.60
C PHE A 244 16.96 -13.18 4.57
N LYS A 245 16.75 -13.74 3.37
CA LYS A 245 17.77 -13.81 2.31
C LYS A 245 17.41 -12.95 1.10
N GLU A 246 16.14 -13.02 0.71
CA GLU A 246 15.63 -12.42 -0.52
C GLU A 246 14.59 -11.34 -0.22
N GLY A 247 14.80 -10.52 0.82
CA GLY A 247 13.87 -9.46 1.23
C GLY A 247 13.45 -8.50 0.11
N TYR A 248 14.31 -8.33 -0.90
CA TYR A 248 14.04 -7.56 -2.11
C TYR A 248 12.91 -8.14 -2.98
N ILE A 249 12.47 -9.37 -2.75
CA ILE A 249 11.39 -10.01 -3.50
C ILE A 249 10.06 -9.27 -3.33
N VAL A 250 9.88 -8.54 -2.23
CA VAL A 250 8.73 -7.63 -2.02
C VAL A 250 8.66 -6.60 -3.15
N SER A 251 9.77 -5.94 -3.46
CA SER A 251 9.85 -4.90 -4.50
C SER A 251 9.67 -5.48 -5.89
N VAL A 252 10.22 -6.67 -6.15
CA VAL A 252 10.02 -7.39 -7.42
C VAL A 252 8.55 -7.73 -7.61
N LEU A 253 7.89 -8.28 -6.59
CA LEU A 253 6.46 -8.61 -6.64
C LEU A 253 5.59 -7.35 -6.79
N ASN A 254 5.92 -6.28 -6.06
CA ASN A 254 5.21 -5.01 -6.15
C ASN A 254 5.28 -4.45 -7.58
N TRP A 255 6.47 -4.46 -8.18
CA TRP A 255 6.62 -4.07 -9.58
C TRP A 255 5.77 -4.96 -10.50
N ILE A 256 5.83 -6.29 -10.38
CA ILE A 256 5.06 -7.22 -11.23
C ILE A 256 3.56 -6.91 -11.16
N VAL A 257 2.97 -6.78 -9.96
CA VAL A 257 1.52 -6.57 -9.82
C VAL A 257 1.08 -5.20 -10.34
N GLN A 258 1.92 -4.17 -10.21
CA GLN A 258 1.63 -2.83 -10.74
C GLN A 258 1.65 -2.76 -12.27
N LYS A 259 2.27 -3.73 -12.96
CA LYS A 259 2.34 -3.73 -14.43
C LYS A 259 1.12 -4.35 -15.10
N TYR A 260 0.25 -5.04 -14.38
CA TYR A 260 -0.96 -5.56 -15.02
C TYR A 260 -1.91 -4.43 -15.39
N GLN A 261 -2.32 -4.40 -16.66
CA GLN A 261 -3.33 -3.46 -17.15
C GLN A 261 -4.72 -4.11 -17.13
N ASN A 262 -5.77 -3.30 -17.23
CA ASN A 262 -7.15 -3.81 -17.30
C ASN A 262 -7.38 -4.74 -18.50
N THR A 263 -6.65 -4.55 -19.59
CA THR A 263 -6.70 -5.41 -20.78
C THR A 263 -6.09 -6.78 -20.54
N ASP A 264 -5.25 -6.94 -19.51
CA ASP A 264 -4.45 -8.14 -19.25
C ASP A 264 -5.20 -9.19 -18.39
N HIS A 265 -6.54 -9.11 -18.27
CA HIS A 265 -7.31 -9.97 -17.35
C HIS A 265 -7.02 -11.47 -17.51
N SER A 266 -6.93 -11.98 -18.74
CA SER A 266 -6.65 -13.39 -19.02
C SER A 266 -5.24 -13.78 -18.57
N MET A 267 -4.28 -12.87 -18.71
CA MET A 267 -2.89 -13.07 -18.27
C MET A 267 -2.80 -13.11 -16.75
N ILE A 268 -3.48 -12.18 -16.06
CA ILE A 268 -3.54 -12.16 -14.60
C ILE A 268 -4.13 -13.47 -14.06
N GLU A 269 -5.23 -13.95 -14.65
CA GLU A 269 -5.85 -15.21 -14.24
C GLU A 269 -4.91 -16.43 -14.43
N GLN A 270 -4.09 -16.43 -15.49
CA GLN A 270 -3.08 -17.46 -15.72
C GLN A 270 -1.94 -17.40 -14.70
N HIS A 271 -1.51 -16.18 -14.35
CA HIS A 271 -0.43 -15.97 -13.38
C HIS A 271 -0.90 -16.08 -11.92
N PHE A 272 -2.21 -16.02 -11.68
CA PHE A 272 -2.83 -16.02 -10.35
C PHE A 272 -2.30 -17.12 -9.43
N PRO A 273 -2.19 -18.40 -9.84
CA PRO A 273 -1.66 -19.47 -8.99
C PRO A 273 -0.21 -19.28 -8.54
N LEU A 274 0.58 -18.48 -9.26
CA LEU A 274 1.97 -18.18 -8.91
C LEU A 274 2.08 -16.96 -7.97
N LEU A 275 1.10 -16.06 -8.00
CA LEU A 275 1.04 -14.85 -7.17
C LEU A 275 0.46 -15.13 -5.78
N ILE A 276 -0.66 -15.86 -5.72
CA ILE A 276 -1.44 -16.01 -4.48
C ILE A 276 -0.65 -16.64 -3.32
N PRO A 277 0.17 -17.70 -3.51
CA PRO A 277 0.96 -18.25 -2.41
C PRO A 277 1.92 -17.23 -1.78
N ALA A 278 2.56 -16.38 -2.60
CA ALA A 278 3.46 -15.35 -2.12
C ALA A 278 2.70 -14.25 -1.36
N ILE A 279 1.58 -13.77 -1.92
CA ILE A 279 0.73 -12.75 -1.30
C ILE A 279 0.18 -13.23 0.06
N LEU A 280 -0.35 -14.47 0.13
CA LEU A 280 -0.83 -15.03 1.39
C LEU A 280 0.30 -15.26 2.40
N SER A 281 1.51 -15.65 1.95
CA SER A 281 2.66 -15.78 2.84
C SER A 281 3.04 -14.47 3.53
N PHE A 282 2.86 -13.34 2.84
CA PHE A 282 3.04 -12.01 3.44
C PHE A 282 1.93 -11.67 4.45
N ILE A 283 0.66 -11.89 4.08
CA ILE A 283 -0.49 -11.60 4.95
C ILE A 283 -0.47 -12.45 6.22
N ASP A 284 -0.03 -13.70 6.12
CA ASP A 284 0.05 -14.65 7.24
C ASP A 284 1.33 -14.47 8.09
N ASP A 285 2.26 -13.57 7.73
CA ASP A 285 3.47 -13.34 8.53
C ASP A 285 3.16 -12.64 9.85
N GLU A 286 4.01 -12.81 10.86
CA GLU A 286 3.83 -12.17 12.17
C GLU A 286 4.21 -10.69 12.15
N ASN A 287 5.13 -10.29 11.27
CA ASN A 287 5.62 -8.93 11.20
C ASN A 287 4.67 -8.01 10.42
N ILE A 288 4.34 -6.88 11.03
CA ILE A 288 3.35 -5.92 10.55
C ILE A 288 3.70 -5.34 9.16
N ALA A 289 4.98 -5.06 8.88
CA ALA A 289 5.39 -4.50 7.59
C ALA A 289 5.12 -5.47 6.43
N TYR A 290 5.38 -6.75 6.64
CA TYR A 290 5.11 -7.79 5.65
C TYR A 290 3.61 -8.03 5.50
N LYS A 291 2.82 -8.04 6.58
CA LYS A 291 1.35 -8.10 6.49
C LYS A 291 0.78 -6.97 5.64
N ALA A 292 1.24 -5.74 5.88
CA ALA A 292 0.83 -4.56 5.13
C ALA A 292 1.20 -4.66 3.65
N ALA A 293 2.43 -5.09 3.33
CA ALA A 293 2.83 -5.34 1.95
C ALA A 293 1.97 -6.42 1.28
N GLY A 294 1.65 -7.52 1.97
CA GLY A 294 0.73 -8.54 1.48
C GLY A 294 -0.65 -7.97 1.16
N CYS A 295 -1.20 -7.13 2.04
CA CYS A 295 -2.48 -6.44 1.82
C CYS A 295 -2.41 -5.53 0.57
N HIS A 296 -1.33 -4.74 0.44
CA HIS A 296 -1.13 -3.86 -0.70
C HIS A 296 -0.98 -4.63 -2.02
N LEU A 297 -0.17 -5.68 -2.04
CA LEU A 297 0.02 -6.54 -3.22
C LEU A 297 -1.30 -7.18 -3.65
N LEU A 298 -2.13 -7.64 -2.70
CA LEU A 298 -3.45 -8.18 -2.98
C LEU A 298 -4.38 -7.12 -3.59
N GLU A 299 -4.44 -5.93 -3.01
CA GLU A 299 -5.25 -4.82 -3.51
C GLU A 299 -4.87 -4.46 -4.95
N VAL A 300 -3.59 -4.26 -5.21
CA VAL A 300 -3.07 -3.87 -6.54
C VAL A 300 -3.31 -4.98 -7.56
N ALA A 301 -3.08 -6.24 -7.21
CA ALA A 301 -3.30 -7.38 -8.11
C ALA A 301 -4.78 -7.59 -8.47
N LEU A 302 -5.70 -7.28 -7.57
CA LEU A 302 -7.14 -7.45 -7.80
C LEU A 302 -7.78 -6.27 -8.52
N ARG A 303 -7.21 -5.06 -8.47
CA ARG A 303 -7.81 -3.86 -9.08
C ARG A 303 -8.14 -4.02 -10.59
N PRO A 304 -7.26 -4.57 -11.46
CA PRO A 304 -7.62 -4.80 -12.85
C PRO A 304 -8.75 -5.84 -13.04
N LEU A 305 -8.80 -6.84 -12.15
CA LEU A 305 -9.83 -7.89 -12.15
C LEU A 305 -11.19 -7.35 -11.70
N GLU A 306 -11.19 -6.41 -10.75
CA GLU A 306 -12.38 -5.68 -10.32
C GLU A 306 -13.01 -4.92 -11.49
N GLN A 307 -12.19 -4.15 -12.21
CA GLN A 307 -12.64 -3.28 -13.30
C GLN A 307 -13.19 -4.09 -14.49
N THR A 308 -12.52 -5.20 -14.82
CA THR A 308 -13.00 -6.12 -15.86
C THR A 308 -14.20 -6.95 -15.42
N GLY A 309 -14.39 -7.16 -14.11
CA GLY A 309 -15.47 -7.97 -13.56
C GLY A 309 -15.19 -9.48 -13.65
N SER A 310 -13.94 -9.88 -13.44
CA SER A 310 -13.54 -11.29 -13.44
C SER A 310 -14.24 -12.07 -12.32
N ASP A 311 -14.61 -13.33 -12.62
CA ASP A 311 -15.23 -14.25 -11.68
C ASP A 311 -14.21 -15.16 -10.96
N ILE A 312 -12.90 -14.91 -11.14
CA ILE A 312 -11.82 -15.77 -10.66
C ILE A 312 -11.92 -16.09 -9.16
N LEU A 313 -12.28 -15.11 -8.33
CA LEU A 313 -12.43 -15.32 -6.88
C LEU A 313 -13.56 -16.31 -6.54
N ARG A 314 -14.67 -16.26 -7.29
CA ARG A 314 -15.78 -17.20 -7.14
C ARG A 314 -15.38 -18.60 -7.63
N ARG A 315 -14.71 -18.68 -8.78
CA ARG A 315 -14.29 -19.97 -9.38
C ARG A 315 -13.21 -20.69 -8.55
N THR A 316 -12.36 -19.94 -7.87
CA THR A 316 -11.25 -20.48 -7.05
C THR A 316 -11.60 -20.63 -5.57
N ASN A 317 -12.76 -20.12 -5.13
CA ASN A 317 -13.18 -20.03 -3.72
C ASN A 317 -12.15 -19.30 -2.83
N LEU A 318 -11.35 -18.41 -3.42
CA LEU A 318 -10.34 -17.64 -2.69
C LEU A 318 -10.92 -16.41 -2.00
N ASP A 319 -12.14 -16.02 -2.32
CA ASP A 319 -12.86 -14.95 -1.63
C ASP A 319 -12.92 -15.17 -0.11
N SER A 320 -13.29 -16.37 0.35
CA SER A 320 -13.29 -16.66 1.79
C SER A 320 -11.87 -16.69 2.36
N VAL A 321 -10.89 -17.20 1.61
CA VAL A 321 -9.49 -17.30 2.08
C VAL A 321 -8.91 -15.91 2.32
N PHE A 322 -9.12 -14.99 1.38
CA PHE A 322 -8.65 -13.61 1.54
C PHE A 322 -9.41 -12.88 2.65
N GLN A 323 -10.73 -13.04 2.75
CA GLN A 323 -11.48 -12.41 3.83
C GLN A 323 -11.04 -12.91 5.21
N ASP A 324 -10.78 -14.20 5.37
CA ASP A 324 -10.33 -14.77 6.65
C ASP A 324 -8.89 -14.29 6.98
N ALA A 325 -7.97 -14.32 6.02
CA ALA A 325 -6.60 -13.82 6.20
C ALA A 325 -6.55 -12.32 6.53
N LEU A 326 -7.36 -11.50 5.84
CA LEU A 326 -7.47 -10.07 6.11
C LEU A 326 -8.17 -9.78 7.44
N SER A 327 -9.12 -10.62 7.87
CA SER A 327 -9.78 -10.47 9.17
C SER A 327 -8.78 -10.49 10.32
N HIS A 328 -7.75 -11.35 10.26
CA HIS A 328 -6.66 -11.35 11.24
C HIS A 328 -5.84 -10.05 11.24
N CYS A 329 -5.65 -9.43 10.08
CA CYS A 329 -4.99 -8.13 9.98
C CYS A 329 -5.86 -7.01 10.58
N LEU A 330 -7.17 -7.05 10.33
CA LEU A 330 -8.12 -6.06 10.83
C LEU A 330 -8.27 -6.07 12.36
N LEU A 331 -7.94 -7.19 13.01
CA LEU A 331 -7.94 -7.34 14.47
C LEU A 331 -6.58 -7.03 15.11
N SER A 332 -5.59 -6.57 14.35
CA SER A 332 -4.27 -6.17 14.87
C SER A 332 -4.34 -4.74 15.45
N ILE A 333 -5.03 -4.60 16.58
CA ILE A 333 -5.33 -3.34 17.28
C ILE A 333 -4.68 -3.31 18.68
N PRO A 334 -4.59 -2.13 19.33
CA PRO A 334 -4.19 -2.03 20.74
C PRO A 334 -5.09 -2.86 21.65
N THR A 335 -4.61 -3.34 22.81
CA THR A 335 -3.29 -3.07 23.42
C THR A 335 -2.15 -3.98 22.94
N ILE A 336 -2.47 -5.05 22.19
CA ILE A 336 -1.48 -6.03 21.72
C ILE A 336 -0.58 -5.42 20.64
N THR A 337 -1.16 -4.68 19.69
CA THR A 337 -0.43 -4.00 18.62
C THR A 337 -0.36 -2.50 18.92
N PRO A 338 0.83 -1.86 18.93
CA PRO A 338 0.94 -0.41 19.16
C PRO A 338 0.15 0.41 18.14
N GLU A 339 -0.36 1.58 18.54
CA GLU A 339 -1.24 2.41 17.69
C GLU A 339 -0.63 2.73 16.32
N LYS A 340 0.66 3.13 16.27
CA LYS A 340 1.34 3.46 15.00
C LYS A 340 1.36 2.28 14.03
N GLU A 341 1.66 1.08 14.54
CA GLU A 341 1.70 -0.15 13.75
C GLU A 341 0.30 -0.59 13.31
N SER A 342 -0.70 -0.47 14.19
CA SER A 342 -2.11 -0.72 13.84
C SER A 342 -2.59 0.23 12.74
N VAL A 343 -2.37 1.54 12.88
CA VAL A 343 -2.74 2.52 11.86
C VAL A 343 -2.06 2.21 10.53
N TYR A 344 -0.75 1.89 10.57
CA TYR A 344 0.00 1.50 9.38
C TYR A 344 -0.63 0.28 8.69
N LEU A 345 -0.81 -0.85 9.39
CA LEU A 345 -1.40 -2.06 8.81
C LEU A 345 -2.81 -1.86 8.29
N LEU A 346 -3.67 -1.25 9.10
CA LEU A 346 -5.08 -1.06 8.77
C LEU A 346 -5.26 -0.14 7.56
N SER A 347 -4.35 0.81 7.34
CA SER A 347 -4.36 1.65 6.14
C SER A 347 -4.21 0.85 4.83
N PHE A 348 -3.65 -0.36 4.88
CA PHE A 348 -3.56 -1.29 3.74
C PHE A 348 -4.60 -2.40 3.80
N ALA A 349 -4.92 -2.92 4.99
CA ALA A 349 -5.83 -4.05 5.16
C ALA A 349 -7.28 -3.70 4.78
N TYR A 350 -7.76 -2.50 5.12
CA TYR A 350 -9.11 -2.07 4.77
C TYR A 350 -9.31 -1.92 3.24
N PRO A 351 -8.46 -1.16 2.50
CA PRO A 351 -8.55 -1.12 1.05
C PRO A 351 -8.49 -2.51 0.39
N ALA A 352 -7.64 -3.40 0.90
CA ALA A 352 -7.54 -4.77 0.41
C ALA A 352 -8.86 -5.54 0.57
N ILE A 353 -9.49 -5.51 1.76
CA ILE A 353 -10.75 -6.25 1.99
C ILE A 353 -11.92 -5.67 1.17
N PHE A 354 -11.98 -4.35 1.03
CA PHE A 354 -12.97 -3.71 0.16
C PHE A 354 -12.77 -4.14 -1.30
N THR A 355 -11.52 -4.20 -1.77
CA THR A 355 -11.19 -4.64 -3.13
C THR A 355 -11.55 -6.10 -3.35
N VAL A 356 -11.32 -6.99 -2.37
CA VAL A 356 -11.75 -8.40 -2.41
C VAL A 356 -13.27 -8.50 -2.56
N ILE A 357 -14.03 -7.77 -1.73
CA ILE A 357 -15.50 -7.78 -1.77
C ILE A 357 -16.00 -7.21 -3.12
N ARG A 358 -15.46 -6.07 -3.57
CA ARG A 358 -15.84 -5.46 -4.85
C ARG A 358 -15.53 -6.36 -6.04
N THR A 359 -14.36 -7.01 -6.06
CA THR A 359 -13.97 -7.95 -7.11
C THR A 359 -14.90 -9.17 -7.14
N ARG A 360 -15.19 -9.77 -5.96
CA ARG A 360 -16.06 -10.95 -5.84
C ARG A 360 -17.51 -10.69 -6.27
N PHE A 361 -18.01 -9.47 -6.03
CA PHE A 361 -19.40 -9.09 -6.29
C PHE A 361 -19.54 -8.02 -7.39
N SER A 362 -18.58 -7.94 -8.30
CA SER A 362 -18.53 -6.95 -9.39
C SER A 362 -19.75 -6.98 -10.30
N ALA A 363 -20.39 -8.14 -10.47
CA ALA A 363 -21.62 -8.29 -11.23
C ALA A 363 -22.83 -7.58 -10.57
N VAL A 364 -22.86 -7.47 -9.24
CA VAL A 364 -23.93 -6.81 -8.49
C VAL A 364 -23.79 -5.29 -8.60
N THR A 365 -22.58 -4.75 -8.42
CA THR A 365 -22.31 -3.31 -8.55
C THR A 365 -22.57 -2.77 -9.94
N LYS A 366 -22.15 -3.50 -10.99
CA LYS A 366 -22.40 -3.09 -12.38
C LYS A 366 -23.88 -3.12 -12.76
N TYR A 367 -24.70 -3.91 -12.05
CA TYR A 367 -26.15 -3.99 -12.30
C TYR A 367 -26.92 -2.81 -11.68
N GLN A 368 -26.41 -2.23 -10.57
CA GLN A 368 -27.06 -1.10 -9.89
C GLN A 368 -26.76 0.27 -10.53
N GLY A 369 -25.66 0.39 -11.29
CA GLY A 369 -25.34 1.59 -12.07
C GLY A 369 -26.02 1.57 -13.45
N TYR A 370 -26.79 2.61 -13.78
CA TYR A 370 -27.43 2.86 -15.08
C TYR A 370 -26.66 2.29 -16.28
N SER A 371 -27.07 1.12 -16.77
CA SER A 371 -26.69 0.59 -18.09
C SER A 371 -27.82 -0.28 -18.60
N ASP A 372 -28.48 0.18 -19.66
CA ASP A 372 -29.62 -0.46 -20.34
C ASP A 372 -29.28 -1.80 -21.04
N LYS A 373 -28.14 -2.43 -20.74
CA LYS A 373 -27.82 -3.78 -21.23
C LYS A 373 -27.07 -4.59 -20.17
N PRO A 374 -27.65 -5.69 -19.66
CA PRO A 374 -26.91 -6.61 -18.81
C PRO A 374 -25.83 -7.33 -19.66
N LEU A 375 -24.56 -7.07 -19.38
CA LEU A 375 -23.45 -7.95 -19.79
C LEU A 375 -23.39 -9.23 -18.94
N SER A 376 -24.29 -9.40 -17.98
CA SER A 376 -24.30 -10.54 -17.05
C SER A 376 -25.09 -11.71 -17.62
N THR A 377 -24.41 -12.82 -17.90
CA THR A 377 -24.97 -14.14 -18.21
C THR A 377 -25.62 -14.84 -17.00
N LYS A 378 -25.67 -14.20 -15.81
CA LYS A 378 -26.17 -14.81 -14.58
C LYS A 378 -27.70 -14.74 -14.47
N SER A 379 -28.29 -15.79 -13.92
CA SER A 379 -29.70 -15.82 -13.53
C SER A 379 -29.99 -14.75 -12.47
N LYS A 380 -31.21 -14.19 -12.50
CA LYS A 380 -31.69 -13.22 -11.49
C LYS A 380 -31.57 -13.76 -10.06
N ALA A 381 -31.82 -15.06 -9.86
CA ALA A 381 -31.70 -15.71 -8.55
C ALA A 381 -30.25 -15.75 -8.04
N ASP A 382 -29.28 -15.96 -8.92
CA ASP A 382 -27.86 -15.97 -8.56
C ASP A 382 -27.36 -14.57 -8.20
N LEU A 383 -27.87 -13.53 -8.89
CA LEU A 383 -27.56 -12.13 -8.57
C LEU A 383 -28.11 -11.73 -7.20
N GLU A 384 -29.33 -12.14 -6.88
CA GLU A 384 -29.93 -11.90 -5.57
C GLU A 384 -29.14 -12.59 -4.45
N LYS A 385 -28.74 -13.85 -4.66
CA LYS A 385 -27.86 -14.58 -3.73
C LYS A 385 -26.49 -13.91 -3.57
N ASP A 386 -25.83 -13.53 -4.67
CA ASP A 386 -24.55 -12.81 -4.63
C ASP A 386 -24.72 -11.45 -3.90
N SER A 387 -25.85 -10.76 -4.05
CA SER A 387 -26.18 -9.53 -3.32
C SER A 387 -26.32 -9.76 -1.81
N GLN A 388 -27.02 -10.82 -1.40
CA GLN A 388 -27.15 -11.18 0.03
C GLN A 388 -25.80 -11.50 0.65
N LEU A 389 -24.95 -12.27 -0.03
CA LEU A 389 -23.60 -12.61 0.44
C LEU A 389 -22.68 -11.37 0.53
N ARG A 390 -22.83 -10.42 -0.40
CA ARG A 390 -22.14 -9.12 -0.33
C ARG A 390 -22.55 -8.35 0.92
N ILE A 391 -23.86 -8.22 1.16
CA ILE A 391 -24.39 -7.54 2.35
C ILE A 391 -23.89 -8.21 3.62
N GLU A 392 -23.89 -9.55 3.68
CA GLU A 392 -23.36 -10.30 4.83
C GLU A 392 -21.86 -10.02 5.07
N SER A 393 -21.06 -10.03 4.00
CA SER A 393 -19.62 -9.77 4.07
C SER A 393 -19.33 -8.35 4.61
N LEU A 394 -20.02 -7.34 4.07
CA LEU A 394 -19.92 -5.96 4.53
C LEU A 394 -20.47 -5.76 5.95
N SER A 395 -21.57 -6.43 6.28
CA SER A 395 -22.16 -6.43 7.63
C SER A 395 -21.21 -7.03 8.67
N ARG A 396 -20.45 -8.06 8.29
CA ARG A 396 -19.40 -8.65 9.12
C ARG A 396 -18.24 -7.68 9.32
N LEU A 397 -17.82 -6.98 8.26
CA LEU A 397 -16.79 -5.93 8.32
C LEU A 397 -17.20 -4.79 9.28
N VAL A 398 -18.39 -4.23 9.10
CA VAL A 398 -18.90 -3.13 9.95
C VAL A 398 -18.98 -3.56 11.41
N ARG A 399 -19.62 -4.69 11.72
CA ARG A 399 -19.84 -5.09 13.11
C ARG A 399 -18.56 -5.54 13.81
N HIS A 400 -17.83 -6.49 13.23
CA HIS A 400 -16.76 -7.20 13.95
C HIS A 400 -15.40 -6.54 13.82
N HIS A 401 -15.17 -5.73 12.78
CA HIS A 401 -13.84 -5.20 12.49
C HIS A 401 -13.78 -3.68 12.60
N ILE A 402 -14.87 -2.96 12.35
CA ILE A 402 -14.92 -1.50 12.46
C ILE A 402 -15.52 -1.06 13.79
N ILE A 403 -16.81 -1.33 14.02
CA ILE A 403 -17.53 -0.90 15.23
C ILE A 403 -16.92 -1.55 16.47
N SER A 404 -16.73 -2.88 16.45
CA SER A 404 -16.12 -3.58 17.59
C SER A 404 -14.71 -3.07 17.91
N SER A 405 -13.88 -2.83 16.91
CA SER A 405 -12.53 -2.29 17.11
C SER A 405 -12.59 -0.88 17.66
N TYR A 406 -13.48 -0.03 17.15
CA TYR A 406 -13.66 1.33 17.63
C TYR A 406 -14.09 1.35 19.09
N LEU A 407 -15.08 0.53 19.46
CA LEU A 407 -15.56 0.39 20.84
C LEU A 407 -14.53 -0.25 21.79
N HIS A 408 -13.57 -1.00 21.25
CA HIS A 408 -12.46 -1.56 22.02
C HIS A 408 -11.39 -0.51 22.30
N THR A 409 -11.01 0.27 21.29
CA THR A 409 -9.91 1.25 21.37
C THR A 409 -10.36 2.63 21.82
N SER A 410 -11.67 2.85 21.92
CA SER A 410 -12.28 4.11 22.33
C SER A 410 -13.50 3.82 23.18
N SER A 411 -13.75 4.67 24.17
CA SER A 411 -14.94 4.62 25.00
C SER A 411 -15.87 5.78 24.63
N PRO A 412 -16.70 5.63 23.57
CA PRO A 412 -17.68 6.64 23.21
C PRO A 412 -18.78 6.80 24.27
N ARG A 413 -19.01 5.76 25.07
CA ARG A 413 -19.95 5.82 26.20
C ARG A 413 -19.17 6.09 27.49
N PRO A 414 -19.62 7.05 28.31
CA PRO A 414 -19.11 7.22 29.67
C PRO A 414 -19.33 5.93 30.47
N THR A 415 -18.30 5.41 31.15
CA THR A 415 -18.47 4.27 32.08
C THR A 415 -19.10 4.75 33.39
N GLU A 416 -19.55 3.85 34.27
CA GLU A 416 -20.12 4.25 35.59
C GLU A 416 -19.18 5.20 36.38
N ASP A 417 -17.86 5.11 36.13
CA ASP A 417 -16.83 5.90 36.80
C ASP A 417 -16.38 7.16 36.03
N THR A 418 -16.77 7.34 34.76
CA THR A 418 -16.33 8.48 33.94
C THR A 418 -17.53 9.10 33.24
N SER A 419 -17.71 10.42 33.33
CA SER A 419 -18.82 11.14 32.67
C SER A 419 -18.50 11.59 31.24
N ILE A 420 -17.29 11.27 30.72
CA ILE A 420 -16.75 11.82 29.47
C ILE A 420 -16.28 10.68 28.54
N SER A 421 -16.53 10.83 27.24
CA SER A 421 -16.02 9.91 26.21
C SER A 421 -14.48 10.00 26.09
N SER A 422 -13.82 8.85 25.96
CA SER A 422 -12.35 8.74 25.95
C SER A 422 -11.85 8.14 24.64
N TYR A 423 -10.81 8.77 24.06
CA TYR A 423 -10.19 8.38 22.78
C TYR A 423 -8.67 8.33 22.95
N PRO A 424 -8.13 7.27 23.60
CA PRO A 424 -6.70 7.15 23.85
C PRO A 424 -5.87 7.01 22.57
N HIS A 425 -6.49 6.55 21.47
CA HIS A 425 -5.86 6.32 20.17
C HIS A 425 -6.55 7.13 19.06
N PRO A 426 -6.47 8.47 19.08
CA PRO A 426 -7.26 9.33 18.20
C PRO A 426 -6.93 9.13 16.71
N SER A 427 -5.69 8.75 16.36
CA SER A 427 -5.31 8.48 14.97
C SER A 427 -5.96 7.19 14.46
N LEU A 428 -6.00 6.16 15.30
CA LEU A 428 -6.68 4.91 14.99
C LEU A 428 -8.19 5.10 14.90
N SER A 429 -8.80 5.79 15.87
CA SER A 429 -10.23 6.10 15.84
C SER A 429 -10.61 6.86 14.57
N THR A 430 -9.78 7.80 14.14
CA THR A 430 -9.98 8.56 12.88
C THR A 430 -9.95 7.65 11.66
N LEU A 431 -8.97 6.74 11.59
CA LEU A 431 -8.91 5.74 10.52
C LEU A 431 -10.19 4.89 10.50
N LEU A 432 -10.60 4.34 11.64
CA LEU A 432 -11.79 3.49 11.75
C LEU A 432 -13.07 4.22 11.31
N LEU A 433 -13.25 5.50 11.65
CA LEU A 433 -14.39 6.29 11.18
C LEU A 433 -14.38 6.52 9.67
N LYS A 434 -13.21 6.75 9.06
CA LYS A 434 -13.09 6.83 7.60
C LYS A 434 -13.50 5.53 6.93
N GLN A 435 -13.09 4.39 7.49
CA GLN A 435 -13.49 3.07 6.97
C GLN A 435 -14.97 2.77 7.23
N LEU A 436 -15.54 3.25 8.33
CA LEU A 436 -16.97 3.17 8.60
C LEU A 436 -17.78 3.94 7.54
N ALA A 437 -17.33 5.14 7.17
CA ALA A 437 -17.97 5.95 6.13
C ALA A 437 -17.99 5.23 4.78
N GLU A 438 -16.88 4.61 4.38
CA GLU A 438 -16.78 3.79 3.17
C GLU A 438 -17.68 2.55 3.23
N ALA A 439 -17.72 1.86 4.37
CA ALA A 439 -18.56 0.68 4.57
C ALA A 439 -20.05 1.02 4.52
N VAL A 440 -20.47 2.13 5.14
CA VAL A 440 -21.84 2.63 5.09
C VAL A 440 -22.23 2.98 3.65
N THR A 441 -21.33 3.62 2.91
CA THR A 441 -21.54 3.94 1.48
C THR A 441 -21.67 2.66 0.64
N SER A 442 -20.88 1.63 0.95
CA SER A 442 -20.92 0.34 0.26
C SER A 442 -22.14 -0.54 0.59
N LEU A 443 -22.70 -0.38 1.79
CA LEU A 443 -23.91 -1.08 2.27
C LEU A 443 -25.21 -0.38 1.86
N GLU A 444 -25.15 0.91 1.53
CA GLU A 444 -26.31 1.72 1.16
C GLU A 444 -27.39 1.65 2.26
N ILE A 445 -28.66 1.47 1.88
CA ILE A 445 -29.80 1.42 2.80
C ILE A 445 -29.69 0.31 3.86
N GLU A 446 -28.94 -0.76 3.59
CA GLU A 446 -28.76 -1.87 4.52
C GLU A 446 -27.94 -1.46 5.75
N ALA A 447 -27.15 -0.38 5.66
CA ALA A 447 -26.45 0.21 6.79
C ALA A 447 -27.42 0.75 7.86
N ALA A 448 -28.69 1.00 7.51
CA ALA A 448 -29.69 1.51 8.44
C ALA A 448 -29.96 0.56 9.63
N LYS A 449 -29.63 -0.73 9.49
CA LYS A 449 -29.71 -1.73 10.57
C LYS A 449 -28.75 -1.43 11.73
N TYR A 450 -27.68 -0.68 11.47
CA TYR A 450 -26.61 -0.39 12.42
C TYR A 450 -26.68 1.02 13.00
N LEU A 451 -27.72 1.81 12.68
CA LEU A 451 -27.85 3.19 13.18
C LEU A 451 -27.82 3.28 14.70
N GLN A 452 -28.35 2.27 15.39
CA GLN A 452 -28.35 2.22 16.86
C GLN A 452 -26.94 2.18 17.45
N ASP A 453 -25.97 1.62 16.72
CA ASP A 453 -24.58 1.57 17.16
C ASP A 453 -23.78 2.75 16.58
N ILE A 454 -24.05 3.10 15.31
CA ILE A 454 -23.31 4.15 14.58
C ILE A 454 -23.65 5.55 15.11
N VAL A 455 -24.93 5.90 15.28
CA VAL A 455 -25.30 7.28 15.63
C VAL A 455 -24.77 7.67 17.01
N PRO A 456 -24.94 6.87 18.09
CA PRO A 456 -24.39 7.23 19.38
C PRO A 456 -22.86 7.36 19.38
N LEU A 457 -22.18 6.50 18.62
CA LEU A 457 -20.72 6.49 18.46
C LEU A 457 -20.22 7.78 17.80
N LEU A 458 -20.89 8.23 16.73
CA LEU A 458 -20.54 9.48 16.05
C LEU A 458 -20.93 10.70 16.91
N SER A 459 -22.08 10.66 17.59
CA SER A 459 -22.57 11.74 18.45
C SER A 459 -21.58 11.97 19.58
N SER A 460 -21.17 10.92 20.30
CA SER A 460 -20.20 11.01 21.39
C SER A 460 -18.81 11.48 20.97
N THR A 461 -18.47 11.31 19.69
CA THR A 461 -17.22 11.80 19.12
C THR A 461 -17.31 13.31 18.92
N LEU A 462 -18.39 13.80 18.32
CA LEU A 462 -18.62 15.24 18.11
C LEU A 462 -18.89 15.99 19.41
N THR A 463 -19.53 15.35 20.39
CA THR A 463 -19.83 15.92 21.70
C THR A 463 -18.72 15.68 22.73
N ASN A 464 -17.52 15.22 22.35
CA ASN A 464 -16.39 15.13 23.28
C ASN A 464 -15.85 16.54 23.66
N PRO A 465 -15.85 16.94 24.95
CA PRO A 465 -15.36 18.26 25.38
C PRO A 465 -13.92 18.56 24.94
N PHE A 466 -13.08 17.55 24.76
CA PHE A 466 -11.69 17.69 24.31
C PHE A 466 -11.50 17.43 22.80
N GLY A 467 -12.59 17.32 22.03
CA GLY A 467 -12.52 16.97 20.62
C GLY A 467 -11.70 17.93 19.75
N LEU A 468 -11.63 19.21 20.13
CA LEU A 468 -10.88 20.23 19.39
C LEU A 468 -9.35 20.03 19.46
N ALA A 469 -8.85 19.31 20.46
CA ALA A 469 -7.43 18.96 20.55
C ALA A 469 -6.95 18.04 19.41
N TYR A 470 -7.87 17.38 18.70
CA TYR A 470 -7.56 16.56 17.53
C TYR A 470 -8.67 16.63 16.48
N LEU A 471 -8.65 17.70 15.68
CA LEU A 471 -9.64 17.98 14.62
C LEU A 471 -9.84 16.85 13.59
N PRO A 472 -8.82 16.08 13.16
CA PRO A 472 -9.03 15.02 12.17
C PRO A 472 -10.07 13.98 12.57
N LEU A 473 -10.22 13.70 13.88
CA LEU A 473 -11.24 12.79 14.39
C LEU A 473 -12.65 13.37 14.24
N LEU A 474 -12.84 14.65 14.54
CA LEU A 474 -14.12 15.34 14.36
C LEU A 474 -14.50 15.45 12.87
N ILE A 475 -13.52 15.74 12.01
CA ILE A 475 -13.70 15.77 10.56
C ILE A 475 -14.13 14.39 10.05
N ALA A 476 -13.43 13.32 10.45
CA ALA A 476 -13.79 11.95 10.06
C ALA A 476 -15.17 11.53 10.58
N SER A 477 -15.53 11.90 11.81
CA SER A 477 -16.88 11.67 12.36
C SER A 477 -17.96 12.39 11.54
N SER A 478 -17.71 13.67 11.21
CA SER A 478 -18.62 14.48 10.40
C SER A 478 -18.78 13.94 8.98
N GLN A 479 -17.70 13.49 8.35
CA GLN A 479 -17.74 12.81 7.04
C GLN A 479 -18.50 11.48 7.11
N CYS A 480 -18.31 10.71 8.19
CA CYS A 480 -19.08 9.47 8.41
C CYS A 480 -20.58 9.77 8.58
N TYR A 481 -20.95 10.84 9.29
CA TYR A 481 -22.34 11.29 9.33
C TYR A 481 -22.87 11.65 7.95
N GLN A 482 -22.07 12.29 7.11
CA GLN A 482 -22.47 12.59 5.74
C GLN A 482 -22.84 11.32 4.99
N SER A 483 -22.02 10.27 5.06
CA SER A 483 -22.31 8.96 4.47
C SER A 483 -23.57 8.33 5.08
N VAL A 484 -23.77 8.42 6.39
CA VAL A 484 -24.98 7.91 7.06
C VAL A 484 -26.22 8.66 6.57
N ILE A 485 -26.18 9.98 6.50
CA ILE A 485 -27.31 10.80 6.04
C ILE A 485 -27.67 10.45 4.60
N LEU A 486 -26.69 10.38 3.70
CA LEU A 486 -26.92 10.13 2.28
C LEU A 486 -27.47 8.72 1.99
N ASN A 487 -27.10 7.71 2.78
CA ASN A 487 -27.46 6.32 2.51
C ASN A 487 -28.63 5.80 3.37
N CYS A 488 -28.79 6.34 4.59
CA CYS A 488 -29.79 5.88 5.56
C CYS A 488 -30.96 6.85 5.75
N TRP A 489 -31.09 7.89 4.90
CA TRP A 489 -32.15 8.91 4.97
C TRP A 489 -33.58 8.36 5.15
N PRO A 490 -33.99 7.18 4.60
CA PRO A 490 -35.37 6.71 4.79
C PRO A 490 -35.70 6.35 6.24
N ARG A 491 -34.69 6.02 7.05
CA ARG A 491 -34.84 5.58 8.45
C ARG A 491 -34.19 6.54 9.46
N LEU A 492 -33.79 7.72 9.01
CA LEU A 492 -33.00 8.65 9.81
C LEU A 492 -33.83 9.53 10.75
N SER A 493 -35.14 9.71 10.49
CA SER A 493 -35.98 10.67 11.24
C SER A 493 -36.04 10.41 12.75
N ARG A 494 -35.85 9.17 13.21
CA ARG A 494 -35.72 8.84 14.64
C ARG A 494 -34.45 9.43 15.27
N TRP A 495 -33.37 9.49 14.50
CA TRP A 495 -32.02 9.84 14.95
C TRP A 495 -31.69 11.32 14.72
N ARG A 496 -32.58 12.08 14.05
CA ARG A 496 -32.35 13.48 13.67
C ARG A 496 -31.95 14.36 14.85
N GLY A 497 -32.59 14.18 16.01
CA GLY A 497 -32.29 14.94 17.23
C GLY A 497 -30.88 14.68 17.75
N ASP A 498 -30.48 13.41 17.83
CA ASP A 498 -29.13 13.03 18.29
C ASP A 498 -28.02 13.53 17.35
N ILE A 499 -28.30 13.51 16.03
CA ILE A 499 -27.39 14.02 15.01
C ILE A 499 -27.26 15.54 15.13
N LEU A 500 -28.38 16.26 15.22
CA LEU A 500 -28.38 17.72 15.41
C LEU A 500 -27.71 18.13 16.70
N ALA A 501 -27.98 17.45 17.82
CA ALA A 501 -27.34 17.71 19.10
C ALA A 501 -25.81 17.57 18.99
N GLY A 502 -25.32 16.54 18.30
CA GLY A 502 -23.89 16.35 18.03
C GLY A 502 -23.28 17.48 17.20
N ILE A 503 -23.93 17.85 16.10
CA ILE A 503 -23.49 18.92 15.20
C ILE A 503 -23.46 20.28 15.92
N CYS A 504 -24.55 20.64 16.60
CA CYS A 504 -24.67 21.91 17.33
C CYS A 504 -23.65 21.99 18.46
N THR A 505 -23.48 20.94 19.26
CA THR A 505 -22.49 20.92 20.34
C THR A 505 -21.07 21.11 19.81
N CYS A 506 -20.71 20.42 18.72
CA CYS A 506 -19.40 20.59 18.09
C CYS A 506 -19.21 22.02 17.54
N TRP A 507 -20.27 22.61 16.98
CA TRP A 507 -20.23 23.98 16.47
C TRP A 507 -20.05 25.03 17.57
N LEU A 508 -20.79 24.91 18.68
CA LEU A 508 -20.69 25.83 19.81
C LEU A 508 -19.27 25.87 20.37
N ARG A 509 -18.61 24.71 20.50
CA ARG A 509 -17.21 24.64 20.95
C ARG A 509 -16.24 25.32 19.98
N LEU A 510 -16.47 25.18 18.67
CA LEU A 510 -15.69 25.90 17.67
C LEU A 510 -15.89 27.42 17.75
N CYS A 511 -16.99 27.89 18.34
CA CYS A 511 -17.21 29.30 18.64
C CYS A 511 -16.53 29.70 19.95
N ASP A 512 -16.63 28.89 21.01
CA ASP A 512 -16.03 29.14 22.33
C ASP A 512 -14.51 29.40 22.23
N GLU A 513 -13.75 28.55 21.53
CA GLU A 513 -12.28 28.74 21.40
C GLU A 513 -11.87 30.02 20.66
N LYS A 514 -12.76 30.62 19.86
CA LYS A 514 -12.46 31.90 19.20
C LYS A 514 -12.47 33.07 20.19
N GLU A 515 -13.19 32.94 21.30
CA GLU A 515 -13.30 33.96 22.34
C GLU A 515 -12.09 33.91 23.30
N ASP A 516 -11.50 32.73 23.50
CA ASP A 516 -10.40 32.51 24.46
C ASP A 516 -8.99 32.90 23.96
N GLY A 517 -8.81 33.28 22.69
CA GLY A 517 -7.58 33.90 22.19
C GLY A 517 -6.29 33.06 22.25
N VAL A 518 -6.35 31.78 22.65
CA VAL A 518 -5.20 30.88 22.66
C VAL A 518 -5.02 30.26 21.29
N SER A 519 -4.39 31.00 20.38
CA SER A 519 -3.83 30.42 19.15
C SER A 519 -2.62 29.55 19.51
N SER A 520 -2.84 28.25 19.66
CA SER A 520 -1.79 27.24 19.59
C SER A 520 -1.14 27.29 18.21
N ASN A 521 0.16 27.60 18.17
CA ASN A 521 0.94 27.91 16.97
C ASN A 521 1.23 26.71 16.04
N ASP A 522 0.49 25.60 16.10
CA ASP A 522 0.78 24.38 15.32
C ASP A 522 -0.40 23.80 14.53
N GLU A 523 -1.55 24.49 14.47
CA GLU A 523 -2.67 24.05 13.62
C GLU A 523 -2.65 24.73 12.25
N GLN A 524 -2.68 23.92 11.18
CA GLN A 524 -2.93 24.42 9.83
C GLN A 524 -4.30 25.14 9.83
N PRO A 525 -4.36 26.44 9.52
CA PRO A 525 -5.59 27.24 9.62
C PRO A 525 -6.75 26.78 8.72
N ASP A 526 -6.56 25.74 7.89
CA ASP A 526 -7.52 25.18 6.96
C ASP A 526 -8.50 24.16 7.60
N ASP A 527 -8.06 23.37 8.59
CA ASP A 527 -8.85 22.24 9.12
C ASP A 527 -10.10 22.68 9.89
N ARG A 528 -10.03 23.77 10.68
CA ARG A 528 -11.19 24.33 11.38
C ARG A 528 -12.23 24.88 10.41
N GLY A 529 -11.76 25.53 9.34
CA GLY A 529 -12.61 26.01 8.25
C GLY A 529 -13.29 24.85 7.52
N HIS A 530 -12.53 23.79 7.25
CA HIS A 530 -13.02 22.56 6.66
C HIS A 530 -14.11 21.89 7.52
N LEU A 531 -13.87 21.73 8.83
CA LEU A 531 -14.85 21.16 9.76
C LEU A 531 -16.14 21.99 9.79
N ARG A 532 -16.04 23.33 9.90
CA ARG A 532 -17.21 24.22 9.84
C ARG A 532 -18.02 24.05 8.55
N SER A 533 -17.34 23.93 7.41
CA SER A 533 -17.97 23.70 6.12
C SER A 533 -18.73 22.37 6.08
N ILE A 534 -18.13 21.29 6.59
CA ILE A 534 -18.79 19.98 6.67
C ILE A 534 -20.02 20.05 7.58
N LEU A 535 -19.92 20.63 8.78
CA LEU A 535 -21.05 20.73 9.72
C LEU A 535 -22.24 21.47 9.09
N LYS A 536 -21.99 22.59 8.40
CA LYS A 536 -23.04 23.30 7.64
C LYS A 536 -23.65 22.42 6.55
N ARG A 537 -22.83 21.68 5.80
CA ARG A 537 -23.31 20.74 4.78
C ARG A 537 -24.20 19.65 5.39
N LEU A 538 -23.88 19.12 6.57
CA LEU A 538 -24.71 18.13 7.26
C LEU A 538 -26.10 18.68 7.57
N VAL A 539 -26.19 19.91 8.10
CA VAL A 539 -27.49 20.56 8.37
C VAL A 539 -28.29 20.76 7.08
N ILE A 540 -27.65 21.22 6.00
CA ILE A 540 -28.30 21.36 4.69
C ILE A 540 -28.85 20.02 4.19
N LEU A 541 -28.08 18.93 4.31
CA LEU A 541 -28.53 17.59 3.92
C LEU A 541 -29.72 17.12 4.78
N LEU A 542 -29.69 17.37 6.09
CA LEU A 542 -30.80 17.04 6.98
C LEU A 542 -32.07 17.82 6.63
N LYS A 543 -31.94 19.14 6.37
CA LYS A 543 -33.06 19.98 5.89
C LYS A 543 -33.67 19.41 4.62
N ALA A 544 -32.85 19.02 3.65
CA ALA A 544 -33.33 18.48 2.38
C ALA A 544 -34.11 17.15 2.54
N ILE A 545 -33.74 16.31 3.51
CA ILE A 545 -34.41 15.02 3.75
C ILE A 545 -35.75 15.20 4.50
N GLU A 546 -35.81 16.14 5.44
CA GLU A 546 -36.98 16.34 6.29
C GLU A 546 -38.02 17.30 5.69
N PHE A 547 -37.65 18.09 4.67
CA PHE A 547 -38.56 19.01 3.97
C PHE A 547 -39.83 18.32 3.43
N ASP A 548 -39.73 17.06 3.01
CA ASP A 548 -40.86 16.29 2.48
C ASP A 548 -41.67 15.54 3.56
N LYS A 549 -41.19 15.47 4.81
CA LYS A 549 -41.73 14.54 5.83
C LYS A 549 -42.32 15.21 7.07
N VAL A 550 -41.80 16.37 7.49
CA VAL A 550 -42.17 16.97 8.78
C VAL A 550 -42.34 18.49 8.64
N PHE A 551 -43.57 18.97 8.77
CA PHE A 551 -43.93 20.40 8.70
C PHE A 551 -43.33 21.27 9.83
N ASP A 552 -42.74 20.64 10.85
CA ASP A 552 -42.29 21.27 12.10
C ASP A 552 -40.75 21.42 12.22
N PHE A 553 -39.98 20.91 11.25
CA PHE A 553 -38.51 20.89 11.37
C PHE A 553 -37.90 22.30 11.36
N GLU A 554 -38.44 23.21 10.57
CA GLU A 554 -37.95 24.60 10.51
C GLU A 554 -38.28 25.38 11.80
N ALA A 555 -39.37 25.04 12.48
CA ALA A 555 -39.70 25.59 13.78
C ALA A 555 -38.74 25.07 14.86
N GLU A 556 -38.44 23.77 14.89
CA GLU A 556 -37.44 23.19 15.80
C GLU A 556 -36.05 23.82 15.64
N LEU A 557 -35.60 24.06 14.39
CA LEU A 557 -34.34 24.75 14.14
C LEU A 557 -34.36 26.19 14.64
N LYS A 558 -35.50 26.87 14.51
CA LYS A 558 -35.66 28.23 15.04
C LYS A 558 -35.59 28.25 16.56
N GLU A 559 -36.25 27.31 17.24
CA GLU A 559 -36.17 27.19 18.71
C GLU A 559 -34.72 26.99 19.19
N LEU A 560 -33.91 26.22 18.46
CA LEU A 560 -32.48 26.05 18.78
C LEU A 560 -31.68 27.35 18.61
N VAL A 561 -31.94 28.13 17.57
CA VAL A 561 -31.30 29.44 17.36
C VAL A 561 -31.75 30.43 18.43
N ASP A 562 -33.04 30.45 18.77
CA ASP A 562 -33.59 31.33 19.81
C ASP A 562 -33.02 30.98 21.20
N ALA A 563 -32.53 29.75 21.40
CA ALA A 563 -31.85 29.31 22.63
C ALA A 563 -30.36 29.68 22.68
N ASP A 564 -29.65 29.74 21.55
CA ASP A 564 -28.25 30.19 21.44
C ASP A 564 -27.97 30.84 20.07
N ASP A 565 -27.83 32.17 20.07
CA ASP A 565 -27.63 32.99 18.86
C ASP A 565 -26.41 32.55 18.02
N ARG A 566 -25.42 31.89 18.63
CA ARG A 566 -24.20 31.45 17.92
C ARG A 566 -24.49 30.33 16.91
N LEU A 567 -25.63 29.65 17.06
CA LEU A 567 -26.12 28.64 16.12
C LEU A 567 -26.73 29.25 14.85
N GLU A 568 -27.02 30.56 14.82
CA GLU A 568 -27.69 31.20 13.68
C GLU A 568 -26.94 30.91 12.37
N THR A 569 -25.62 31.08 12.37
CA THR A 569 -24.78 30.89 11.17
C THR A 569 -24.62 29.44 10.71
N LEU A 570 -25.03 28.47 11.53
CA LEU A 570 -25.04 27.04 11.22
C LEU A 570 -26.43 26.60 10.74
N LEU A 571 -27.48 27.08 11.42
CA LEU A 571 -28.85 26.55 11.28
C LEU A 571 -29.75 27.37 10.36
N ARG A 572 -29.44 28.64 10.08
CA ARG A 572 -30.09 29.43 9.02
C ARG A 572 -29.26 29.35 7.75
#